data_AF-A0A6I1NLV0-F1
#
_entry.id   AF-A0A6I1NLV0-F1
#
_cell.length_a   1.000
_cell.length_b   1.000
_cell.length_c   1.000
_cell.angle_alpha   90.00
_cell.angle_beta   90.00
_cell.angle_gamma   90.00
#
_symmetry.space_group_name_H-M   'P 1'
#
loop_
_entity.id
_entity.type
_entity.pdbx_description
1 polymer ?
#
loop_
_entity_poly.entity_id
_entity_poly.type
_entity_poly.pdbx_seq_one_letter_code
_entity_poly.pdbx_strand_id
1 'polypeptide(L)' 'MVSTVVIYKDASIIRVDEVSFCIRFEEVRVESGHPSGPVFICGAARAVISDTDANLLVAAGVTDRR' A
#
# COMPACT_ATOMS: atom_id res chain seq x y z
N MET A 1 6.92 -4.38 12.99
CA MET A 1 5.79 -5.28 12.62
C MET A 1 5.40 -4.91 11.20
N VAL A 2 5.26 -5.91 10.31
CA VAL A 2 4.90 -5.69 8.90
C VAL A 2 3.41 -5.92 8.76
N SER A 3 2.71 -4.97 8.14
CA SER A 3 1.27 -5.00 7.88
C SER A 3 0.95 -5.85 6.66
N THR A 4 -0.19 -6.54 6.68
CA THR A 4 -0.68 -7.35 5.55
C THR A 4 -1.55 -6.50 4.63
N VAL A 5 -1.42 -6.65 3.32
CA VAL A 5 -2.20 -5.87 2.33
C VAL A 5 -3.12 -6.77 1.53
N VAL A 6 -4.37 -6.34 1.36
CA VAL A 6 -5.37 -6.98 0.48
C VAL A 6 -5.94 -5.92 -0.45
N ILE A 7 -6.00 -6.22 -1.74
CA ILE A 7 -6.45 -5.28 -2.77
C ILE A 7 -7.71 -5.83 -3.43
N TYR A 8 -8.78 -5.04 -3.41
CA TYR A 8 -10.03 -5.30 -4.13
C TYR A 8 -10.09 -4.36 -5.34
N LYS A 9 -9.55 -4.81 -6.47
CA LYS A 9 -9.40 -3.99 -7.70
C LYS A 9 -10.74 -3.48 -8.23
N ASP A 10 -11.75 -4.34 -8.34
CA ASP A 10 -13.07 -3.97 -8.87
C ASP A 10 -13.80 -2.92 -8.01
N ALA A 11 -13.49 -2.87 -6.72
CA ALA A 11 -14.09 -1.94 -5.77
C ALA A 11 -13.22 -0.71 -5.49
N SER A 12 -11.99 -0.63 -6.01
CA SER A 12 -10.99 0.38 -5.64
C SER A 12 -10.78 0.48 -4.12
N ILE A 13 -10.64 -0.67 -3.45
CA ILE A 13 -10.41 -0.74 -2.00
C ILE A 13 -9.06 -1.37 -1.74
N ILE A 14 -8.24 -0.72 -0.93
CA ILE A 14 -7.02 -1.29 -0.35
C ILE A 14 -7.26 -1.50 1.14
N ARG A 15 -7.07 -2.71 1.63
CA ARG A 15 -7.12 -3.01 3.06
C ARG A 15 -5.71 -3.27 3.55
N VAL A 16 -5.28 -2.53 4.57
CA VAL A 16 -4.01 -2.73 5.26
C VAL A 16 -4.35 -3.16 6.68
N ASP A 17 -4.04 -4.40 7.01
CA ASP A 17 -4.53 -5.10 8.21
C ASP A 17 -6.07 -5.00 8.33
N GLU A 18 -6.57 -4.25 9.33
CA GLU A 18 -7.99 -4.04 9.59
C GLU A 18 -8.52 -2.70 9.04
N VAL A 19 -7.66 -1.86 8.46
CA VAL A 19 -8.04 -0.53 7.95
C VAL A 19 -8.30 -0.61 6.45
N SER A 20 -9.50 -0.18 6.04
CA SER A 20 -9.89 -0.14 4.63
C SER A 20 -9.81 1.28 4.09
N PHE A 21 -9.14 1.43 2.95
CA PHE A 21 -8.97 2.67 2.20
C PHE A 21 -9.76 2.57 0.90
N CYS A 22 -10.86 3.31 0.80
CA CYS A 22 -11.64 3.45 -0.42
C CYS A 22 -11.12 4.68 -1.19
N ILE A 23 -10.03 4.51 -1.93
CA ILE A 23 -9.34 5.59 -2.64
C ILE A 23 -8.85 5.10 -4.00
N ARG A 24 -8.64 6.04 -4.92
CA ARG A 24 -8.01 5.73 -6.21
C ARG A 24 -6.56 5.30 -5.99
N PHE A 25 -6.15 4.22 -6.65
CA PHE A 25 -4.79 3.69 -6.52
C PHE A 25 -3.71 4.70 -6.92
N GLU A 26 -4.02 5.64 -7.81
CA GLU A 26 -3.11 6.72 -8.24
C GLU A 26 -2.73 7.70 -7.11
N GLU A 27 -3.60 7.87 -6.12
CA GLU A 27 -3.35 8.74 -4.96
C GLU A 27 -2.50 8.06 -3.89
N VAL A 28 -2.33 6.75 -4.02
CA VAL A 28 -1.53 5.92 -3.12
C VAL A 28 -0.11 5.83 -3.66
N ARG A 29 0.85 5.79 -2.74
CA ARG A 29 2.27 5.64 -3.09
C ARG A 29 2.92 4.60 -2.21
N VAL A 30 3.94 3.93 -2.75
CA VAL A 30 4.86 3.12 -1.96
C VAL A 30 6.20 3.84 -1.97
N GLU A 31 6.78 4.07 -0.80
CA GLU A 31 8.11 4.68 -0.65
C GLU A 31 9.06 3.77 0.12
N SER A 32 10.35 3.92 -0.11
CA SER A 32 11.41 3.34 0.73
C SER A 32 11.75 4.33 1.85
N GLY A 33 12.10 3.82 3.03
CA GLY A 33 12.41 4.71 4.16
C GLY A 33 12.30 4.08 5.55
N HIS A 34 11.83 2.84 5.65
CA HIS A 34 11.80 2.11 6.92
C HIS A 34 12.73 0.90 6.86
N PRO A 35 13.56 0.64 7.89
CA PRO A 35 14.52 -0.47 7.89
C PRO A 35 13.85 -1.86 7.86
N SER A 36 12.55 -1.92 8.14
CA SER A 36 11.76 -3.16 8.12
C SER A 36 10.99 -3.41 6.82
N GLY A 37 11.10 -2.55 5.81
CA GLY A 37 10.46 -2.76 4.50
C GLY A 37 9.87 -1.50 3.87
N PRO A 38 9.22 -1.64 2.70
CA PRO A 38 8.48 -0.56 2.04
C PRO A 38 7.39 0.04 2.93
N VAL A 39 7.09 1.32 2.67
CA VAL A 39 6.04 2.04 3.36
C VAL A 39 4.91 2.36 2.38
N PHE A 40 3.74 1.82 2.65
CA PHE A 40 2.48 2.25 2.06
C PHE A 40 2.12 3.64 2.56
N ILE A 41 1.82 4.56 1.65
CA ILE A 41 1.42 5.94 1.95
C ILE A 41 0.11 6.24 1.24
N CYS A 42 -0.90 6.61 2.03
CA CYS A 42 -2.20 7.08 1.56
C CYS A 42 -2.57 8.36 2.31
N GLY A 43 -2.27 9.52 1.73
CA GLY A 43 -2.43 10.81 2.41
C GLY A 43 -1.58 10.89 3.69
N ALA A 44 -2.23 11.05 4.85
CA ALA A 44 -1.56 11.05 6.15
C ALA A 44 -1.32 9.64 6.73
N ALA A 45 -1.98 8.61 6.19
CA ALA A 45 -1.81 7.24 6.66
C ALA A 45 -0.53 6.62 6.10
N ARG A 46 0.26 5.98 6.98
CA ARG A 46 1.50 5.31 6.63
C ARG A 46 1.56 3.95 7.31
N ALA A 47 1.93 2.90 6.57
CA ALA A 47 2.06 1.56 7.10
C ALA A 47 3.26 0.85 6.47
N VAL A 48 4.03 0.08 7.26
CA VAL A 48 5.15 -0.70 6.76
C VAL A 48 4.63 -2.03 6.25
N ILE A 49 4.88 -2.35 4.98
CA ILE A 49 4.35 -3.53 4.31
C ILE A 49 5.49 -4.41 3.78
N SER A 50 5.19 -5.63 3.36
CA SER A 50 6.20 -6.52 2.77
C SER A 50 6.52 -6.10 1.33
N ASP A 51 7.69 -6.48 0.81
CA ASP A 51 8.03 -6.27 -0.60
C ASP A 51 7.05 -6.95 -1.56
N THR A 52 6.52 -8.13 -1.18
CA THR A 52 5.51 -8.84 -1.95
C THR A 52 4.22 -8.02 -2.06
N ASP A 53 3.73 -7.50 -0.93
CA ASP A 53 2.52 -6.67 -0.89
C ASP A 53 2.71 -5.35 -1.64
N ALA A 54 3.89 -4.76 -1.51
CA ALA A 54 4.24 -3.55 -2.24
C ALA A 54 4.22 -3.79 -3.75
N ASN A 55 4.72 -4.94 -4.22
CA ASN A 55 4.65 -5.30 -5.64
C ASN A 55 3.21 -5.55 -6.10
N LEU A 56 2.35 -6.13 -5.25
CA LEU A 56 0.92 -6.27 -5.55
C LEU A 56 0.22 -4.92 -5.70
N LEU A 57 0.56 -3.95 -4.86
CA LEU A 57 0.05 -2.58 -4.94
C LEU A 57 0.47 -1.89 -6.24
N VAL A 58 1.75 -1.99 -6.60
CA VAL A 58 2.26 -1.45 -7.87
C VAL A 58 1.57 -2.10 -9.06
N ALA A 59 1.39 -3.42 -9.03
CA ALA A 59 0.62 -4.15 -10.05
C ALA A 59 -0.89 -3.82 -10.06
N ALA A 60 -1.40 -3.16 -9.01
CA ALA A 60 -2.75 -2.62 -8.99
C ALA A 60 -2.84 -1.19 -9.56
N GLY A 61 -1.71 -0.54 -9.82
CA GLY A 61 -1.65 0.83 -10.35
C GLY A 61 -1.25 1.89 -9.31
N VAL A 62 -0.77 1.47 -8.13
CA VAL A 62 -0.19 2.38 -7.13
C VAL A 62 1.15 2.92 -7.62
N THR A 63 1.46 4.17 -7.30
CA THR A 63 2.74 4.79 -7.70
C THR A 63 3.88 4.22 -6.86
N ASP A 64 4.87 3.60 -7.50
CA ASP A 64 6.11 3.18 -6.83
C ASP A 64 7.15 4.32 -6.81
N ARG A 65 7.68 4.62 -5.62
CA ARG A 65 8.76 5.60 -5.38
C ARG A 65 9.81 5.03 -4.41
N ARG A 66 9.92 3.72 -4.32
CA ARG A 66 11.00 3.05 -3.60
C ARG A 66 12.38 3.37 -4.16
#